data_AF-A0A7W1EN32-F1
#
_entry.id   AF-A0A7W1EN32-F1
#
_cell.length_a   1.000
_cell.length_b   1.000
_cell.length_c   1.000
_cell.angle_alpha   90.00
_cell.angle_beta   90.00
_cell.angle_gamma   90.00
#
_symmetry.space_group_name_H-M   'P 1'
#
loop_
_entity.id
_entity.type
_entity.pdbx_description
1 polymer ?
#
loop_
_entity_poly.entity_id
_entity_poly.type
_entity_poly.pdbx_seq_one_letter_code
_entity_poly.pdbx_strand_id
1 'polypeptide(L)'
;TGRGFVYCISRLGVTGERADLPPELPATAARLREVTELPICIGFGISRPDQAGAVARIADGVVVGSAIVRAANESVDAALTLAASLRQGIDAG
;
A
#
# COMPACT_ATOMS: atom_id res chain seq x y z
N THR A 1 -6.50 -24.70 3.46
CA THR A 1 -5.46 -23.86 2.83
C THR A 1 -6.13 -22.67 2.17
N GLY A 2 -5.75 -21.45 2.57
CA GLY A 2 -6.20 -20.24 1.87
C GLY A 2 -5.44 -20.06 0.54
N ARG A 3 -5.98 -19.27 -0.39
CA ARG A 3 -5.30 -18.89 -1.64
C ARG A 3 -5.31 -17.37 -1.76
N GLY A 4 -4.34 -16.80 -2.47
CA GLY A 4 -4.22 -15.35 -2.68
C GLY A 4 -3.34 -14.69 -1.62
N PHE A 5 -3.82 -13.59 -1.05
CA PHE A 5 -3.12 -12.77 -0.06
C PHE A 5 -4.10 -12.23 0.99
N VAL A 6 -3.60 -11.87 2.16
CA VAL A 6 -4.36 -11.12 3.16
C VAL A 6 -4.28 -9.64 2.81
N TYR A 7 -5.44 -9.03 2.56
CA TYR A 7 -5.52 -7.59 2.37
C TYR A 7 -5.74 -6.87 3.71
N CYS A 8 -4.69 -6.21 4.21
CA CYS A 8 -4.73 -5.41 5.42
C CYS A 8 -5.01 -3.94 5.06
N ILE A 9 -6.18 -3.44 5.45
CA ILE A 9 -6.59 -2.06 5.25
C ILE A 9 -6.53 -1.27 6.56
N SER A 10 -5.82 -0.15 6.57
CA SER A 10 -5.96 0.85 7.64
C SER A 10 -6.62 2.10 7.05
N ARG A 11 -7.95 2.16 7.16
CA ARG A 11 -8.67 3.45 7.19
C ARG A 11 -9.30 3.57 8.56
N LEU A 12 -8.51 3.99 9.56
CA LEU A 12 -9.10 4.68 10.70
C LEU A 12 -9.84 5.88 10.12
N GLY A 13 -11.16 5.94 10.30
CA GLY A 13 -12.08 6.86 9.60
C GLY A 13 -11.86 8.34 9.88
N VAL A 14 -10.72 8.89 9.46
CA VAL A 14 -10.41 10.31 9.46
C VAL A 14 -10.02 10.73 8.05
N THR A 15 -10.78 11.68 7.53
CA THR A 15 -10.55 12.39 6.28
C THR A 15 -9.18 13.07 6.28
N GLY A 16 -8.36 12.83 5.25
CA GLY A 16 -7.11 13.55 5.00
C GLY A 16 -5.96 12.62 4.60
N GLU A 17 -5.19 13.03 3.58
CA GLU A 17 -3.93 12.39 3.20
C GLU A 17 -2.97 12.45 4.40
N ARG A 18 -2.86 11.37 5.19
CA ARG A 18 -1.75 11.24 6.14
C ARG A 18 -0.47 11.07 5.31
N ALA A 19 0.53 11.90 5.60
CA ALA A 19 1.83 11.82 4.95
C ALA A 19 2.53 10.50 5.26
N ASP A 20 2.30 9.96 6.46
CA ASP A 20 3.07 8.87 7.05
C ASP A 20 2.26 7.59 7.27
N LEU A 21 3.00 6.49 7.38
CA LEU A 21 2.49 5.16 7.71
C LEU A 21 1.77 5.21 9.08
N PRO A 22 0.52 4.71 9.19
CA PRO A 22 -0.12 4.58 10.49
C PRO A 22 0.76 3.81 11.50
N PRO A 23 0.98 4.34 12.71
CA PRO A 23 1.96 3.79 13.66
C PRO A 23 1.61 2.36 14.11
N GLU A 24 0.34 1.97 14.03
CA GLU A 24 -0.15 0.64 14.36
C GLU A 24 0.05 -0.42 13.25
N LEU A 25 0.42 -0.01 12.03
CA LEU A 25 0.54 -0.94 10.90
C LEU A 25 1.64 -2.00 11.10
N PRO A 26 2.88 -1.67 11.54
CA PRO A 26 3.92 -2.67 11.76
C PRO A 26 3.51 -3.74 12.77
N ALA A 27 2.91 -3.33 13.90
CA ALA A 27 2.42 -4.26 14.92
C ALA A 27 1.26 -5.11 14.42
N THR A 28 0.40 -4.57 13.56
CA THR A 28 -0.70 -5.32 12.94
C THR A 28 -0.19 -6.34 11.93
N ALA A 29 0.78 -5.96 11.08
CA ALA A 29 1.42 -6.87 10.14
C ALA A 29 2.14 -8.02 10.86
N ALA A 30 2.85 -7.74 11.97
CA ALA A 30 3.49 -8.75 12.79
C ALA A 30 2.49 -9.78 13.35
N ARG A 31 1.38 -9.33 13.94
CA ARG A 31 0.32 -10.23 14.44
C ARG A 31 -0.32 -11.06 13.34
N LEU A 32 -0.48 -10.50 12.14
CA LEU A 32 -1.01 -11.26 10.99
C LEU A 32 -0.03 -12.37 10.58
N ARG A 33 1.28 -12.08 10.55
CA ARG A 33 2.31 -13.10 10.23
C ARG A 33 2.34 -14.28 11.20
N GLU A 34 1.89 -14.10 12.44
CA GLU A 34 1.82 -15.20 13.42
C GLU A 34 0.70 -16.21 13.13
N VAL A 35 -0.32 -15.84 12.34
CA VAL A 35 -1.53 -16.63 12.14
C VAL A 35 -1.77 -17.06 10.69
N THR A 36 -0.93 -16.64 9.74
CA THR A 36 -1.04 -17.02 8.33
C THR A 36 0.31 -17.01 7.63
N GLU A 37 0.49 -17.92 6.68
CA GLU A 37 1.62 -17.95 5.75
C GLU A 37 1.30 -17.25 4.41
N LEU A 38 0.05 -16.77 4.23
CA LEU A 38 -0.31 -16.03 3.03
C LEU A 38 0.41 -14.67 2.98
N PRO A 39 0.81 -14.21 1.78
CA PRO A 39 1.34 -12.85 1.61
C PRO A 39 0.40 -11.81 2.20
N ILE A 40 0.95 -10.79 2.87
CA ILE A 40 0.20 -9.69 3.46
C ILE A 40 0.39 -8.46 2.58
N CYS A 41 -0.70 -7.96 2.01
CA CYS A 41 -0.71 -6.73 1.22
C CYS A 41 -1.37 -5.60 2.02
N ILE A 42 -0.76 -4.42 2.05
CA ILE A 42 -1.27 -3.27 2.80
C ILE A 42 -1.77 -2.17 1.87
N GLY A 43 -2.91 -1.56 2.23
CA GLY A 43 -3.42 -0.33 1.62
C GLY A 43 -4.02 0.62 2.66
N PHE A 44 -3.63 1.89 2.64
CA PHE A 44 -4.18 2.92 3.53
C PHE A 44 -4.44 4.28 2.84
N GLY A 45 -4.43 4.31 1.51
CA GLY A 45 -4.49 5.55 0.74
C GLY A 45 -3.12 6.03 0.25
N ILE A 46 -2.29 5.08 -0.17
CA ILE A 46 -0.95 5.31 -0.70
C ILE A 46 -1.07 6.08 -2.01
N SER A 47 -0.31 7.15 -2.16
CA SER A 47 -0.30 7.98 -3.38
C SER A 47 1.09 8.44 -3.80
N ARG A 48 2.11 8.19 -2.96
CA ARG A 48 3.49 8.61 -3.22
C ARG A 48 4.48 7.42 -3.18
N PRO A 49 5.60 7.50 -3.92
CA PRO A 49 6.64 6.47 -3.92
C PRO A 49 7.24 6.16 -2.55
N ASP A 50 7.49 7.18 -1.73
CA ASP A 50 8.08 7.02 -0.39
C ASP A 50 7.14 6.27 0.58
N GLN A 51 5.83 6.51 0.47
CA GLN A 51 4.82 5.73 1.18
C GLN A 51 4.82 4.27 0.73
N ALA A 52 4.91 4.02 -0.57
CA ALA A 52 4.95 2.66 -1.12
C ALA A 52 6.20 1.91 -0.62
N GLY A 53 7.36 2.55 -0.61
CA GLY A 53 8.60 1.98 -0.05
C GLY A 53 8.52 1.73 1.46
N ALA A 54 7.90 2.63 2.22
CA ALA A 54 7.67 2.42 3.65
C ALA A 54 6.80 1.19 3.94
N VAL A 55 5.80 0.91 3.08
CA VAL A 55 4.98 -0.29 3.18
C VAL A 55 5.74 -1.53 2.75
N ALA A 56 6.51 -1.46 1.66
CA ALA A 56 7.28 -2.60 1.15
C ALA A 56 8.25 -3.18 2.20
N ARG A 57 8.73 -2.36 3.13
CA ARG A 57 9.55 -2.83 4.27
C ARG A 57 8.83 -3.69 5.29
N ILE A 58 7.50 -3.60 5.38
CA ILE A 58 6.71 -4.26 6.44
C ILE A 58 5.64 -5.22 5.90
N ALA A 59 5.46 -5.30 4.58
CA ALA A 59 4.44 -6.09 3.92
C ALA A 59 4.97 -6.69 2.61
N ASP A 60 4.31 -7.76 2.16
CA ASP A 60 4.69 -8.50 0.95
C ASP A 60 4.09 -7.86 -0.32
N GLY A 61 3.16 -6.92 -0.16
CA GLY A 61 2.56 -6.18 -1.25
C GLY A 61 1.97 -4.82 -0.86
N VAL A 62 1.83 -3.95 -1.86
CA VAL A 62 1.30 -2.60 -1.72
C VAL A 62 0.04 -2.47 -2.57
N VAL A 63 -1.06 -1.99 -2.00
CA VAL A 63 -2.33 -1.79 -2.71
C VAL A 63 -2.63 -0.31 -2.89
N VAL A 64 -2.83 0.10 -4.15
CA VAL A 64 -3.09 1.49 -4.56
C VAL A 64 -4.34 1.55 -5.43
N GLY A 65 -5.35 2.28 -4.99
CA GLY A 65 -6.64 2.41 -5.68
C GLY A 65 -6.94 3.84 -6.10
N SER A 66 -7.40 4.67 -5.14
CA SER A 66 -7.90 6.02 -5.42
C SER A 66 -6.89 6.93 -6.15
N ALA A 67 -5.59 6.78 -5.88
CA ALA A 67 -4.56 7.56 -6.57
C ALA A 67 -4.43 7.17 -8.05
N ILE A 68 -4.51 5.87 -8.38
CA ILE A 68 -4.51 5.39 -9.76
C ILE A 68 -5.76 5.86 -10.50
N VAL A 69 -6.94 5.77 -9.87
CA VAL A 69 -8.19 6.25 -10.48
C VAL A 69 -8.14 7.76 -10.74
N ARG A 70 -7.62 8.56 -9.79
CA ARG A 70 -7.45 10.00 -9.95
C ARG A 70 -6.52 10.31 -11.13
N ALA A 71 -5.36 9.66 -11.22
CA ALA A 71 -4.43 9.84 -12.33
C ALA A 71 -5.02 9.39 -13.67
N ALA A 72 -5.77 8.27 -13.70
CA ALA A 72 -6.41 7.77 -14.92
C ALA A 72 -7.50 8.73 -15.45
N ASN A 73 -8.14 9.50 -14.58
CA ASN A 73 -9.07 10.55 -14.99
C ASN A 73 -8.36 11.74 -15.66
N GLU A 74 -7.07 11.95 -15.40
CA GLU A 74 -6.25 12.94 -16.10
C GLU A 74 -5.77 12.39 -17.45
N SER A 75 -5.15 11.21 -17.45
CA SER A 75 -4.82 10.44 -18.66
C SER A 75 -4.32 9.03 -18.32
N VAL A 76 -4.31 8.14 -19.32
CA VAL A 76 -3.65 6.83 -19.19
C VAL A 76 -2.17 6.99 -18.87
N ASP A 77 -1.49 7.94 -19.50
CA ASP A 77 -0.06 8.22 -19.26
C ASP A 77 0.22 8.70 -17.83
N ALA A 78 -0.68 9.49 -17.25
CA ALA A 78 -0.58 9.90 -15.85
C ALA A 78 -0.70 8.69 -14.90
N ALA A 79 -1.63 7.77 -15.17
CA ALA A 79 -1.75 6.53 -14.40
C ALA A 79 -0.51 5.62 -14.54
N LEU A 80 0.05 5.49 -15.75
CA LEU A 80 1.27 4.72 -16.00
C LEU A 80 2.49 5.35 -15.30
N THR A 81 2.62 6.68 -15.39
CA THR A 81 3.70 7.43 -14.72
C THR A 81 3.63 7.25 -13.20
N LEU A 82 2.43 7.36 -12.62
CA LEU A 82 2.22 7.13 -11.20
C LEU A 82 2.57 5.69 -10.82
N ALA A 83 2.08 4.69 -11.56
CA ALA A 83 2.39 3.28 -11.30
C ALA A 83 3.90 2.99 -11.35
N ALA A 84 4.60 3.55 -12.34
CA ALA A 84 6.06 3.42 -12.44
C ALA A 84 6.78 4.07 -11.25
N SER A 85 6.36 5.26 -10.82
CA SER A 85 6.95 5.93 -9.65
C SER A 85 6.73 5.15 -8.36
N LEU A 86 5.54 4.55 -8.19
CA LEU A 86 5.23 3.70 -7.03
C LEU A 86 6.08 2.43 -7.04
N ARG A 87 6.29 1.81 -8.21
CA ARG A 87 7.19 0.66 -8.37
C ARG A 87 8.62 1.01 -7.94
N GLN A 88 9.16 2.16 -8.38
CA GLN A 88 10.47 2.62 -7.95
C GLN A 88 10.57 2.80 -6.43
N GLY A 89 9.50 3.33 -5.81
CA GLY A 89 9.42 3.45 -4.36
C GLY A 89 9.49 2.09 -3.63
N ILE A 90 8.79 1.08 -4.17
CA ILE A 90 8.82 -0.30 -3.66
C ILE A 90 10.21 -0.91 -3.83
N ASP A 91 10.85 -0.73 -4.99
CA ASP A 91 12.18 -1.28 -5.29
C ASP A 91 13.30 -0.68 -4.43
N ALA A 92 13.13 0.55 -3.95
CA ALA A 92 14.10 1.24 -3.11
C ALA A 92 13.92 0.98 -1.60
N GLY A 93 12.81 0.34 -1.19
CA GLY A 93 12.42 0.13 0.19
C GLY A 93 12.98 -1.14 0.79
#